data_AF-A0A0C3DVB3-F1
#
_entry.id   AF-A0A0C3DVB3-F1
#
_cell.length_a   1.000
_cell.length_b   1.000
_cell.length_c   1.000
_cell.angle_alpha   90.00
_cell.angle_beta   90.00
_cell.angle_gamma   90.00
#
_symmetry.space_group_name_H-M   'P 1'
#
loop_
_entity.id
_entity.type
_entity.pdbx_description
1 polymer ?
#
loop_
_entity_poly.entity_id
_entity_poly.type
_entity_poly.pdbx_seq_one_letter_code
_entity_poly.pdbx_strand_id
1 'polypeptide(L)'
;MLPLGHGIYKFLNRQSGTAMDMVGDSIVGMPPSLSETQKWEIQPLGEGFMIRNVQTQKYLSIKALFRTAAVIATSYPTAWHINRVYLPDENAVFHE
;
A
#
# COMPACT_ATOMS: atom_id res chain seq x y z
N MET A 1 -12.40 16.84 -8.02
CA MET A 1 -12.00 15.52 -7.48
C MET A 1 -11.34 15.77 -6.14
N LEU A 2 -11.85 15.20 -5.04
CA LEU A 2 -11.25 15.42 -3.71
C LEU A 2 -9.86 14.80 -3.64
N PRO A 3 -8.86 15.42 -3.00
CA PRO A 3 -7.54 14.80 -2.81
C PRO A 3 -7.65 13.46 -2.05
N LEU A 4 -6.61 12.62 -2.14
CA LEU A 4 -6.50 11.48 -1.23
C LEU A 4 -6.34 12.03 0.18
N GLY A 5 -7.34 11.78 1.03
CA GLY A 5 -7.31 12.21 2.41
C GLY A 5 -6.15 11.54 3.13
N HIS A 6 -5.51 12.26 4.04
CA HIS A 6 -4.66 11.61 5.04
C HIS A 6 -5.49 10.56 5.81
N GLY A 7 -4.87 9.46 6.23
CA GLY A 7 -5.58 8.46 7.03
C GLY A 7 -4.99 7.07 6.96
N ILE A 8 -5.68 6.14 7.61
CA ILE A 8 -5.33 4.72 7.64
C ILE A 8 -6.11 3.99 6.56
N TYR A 9 -5.39 3.28 5.71
CA TYR A 9 -5.90 2.54 4.57
C TYR A 9 -5.48 1.08 4.65
N LYS A 10 -6.20 0.24 3.90
CA LYS A 10 -5.79 -1.11 3.54
C LYS A 10 -5.62 -1.16 2.02
N PHE A 11 -4.46 -1.62 1.55
CA PHE A 11 -4.23 -1.85 0.13
C PHE A 11 -4.67 -3.26 -0.24
N LEU A 12 -5.63 -3.36 -1.15
CA LEU A 12 -6.08 -4.64 -1.70
C LEU A 12 -5.55 -4.80 -3.13
N ASN A 13 -4.86 -5.90 -3.38
CA ASN A 13 -4.53 -6.29 -4.74
C ASN A 13 -5.81 -6.80 -5.42
N ARG A 14 -6.27 -6.07 -6.44
CA ARG A 14 -7.50 -6.40 -7.17
C ARG A 14 -7.45 -7.77 -7.85
N GLN A 15 -6.29 -8.21 -8.32
CA GLN A 15 -6.14 -9.47 -9.06
C GLN A 15 -6.16 -10.68 -8.14
N SER A 16 -5.46 -10.62 -7.00
CA SER A 16 -5.35 -11.75 -6.08
C SER A 16 -6.35 -11.72 -4.92
N GLY A 17 -7.04 -10.60 -4.68
CA GLY A 17 -7.89 -10.39 -3.50
C GLY A 17 -7.12 -10.26 -2.19
N THR A 18 -5.79 -10.31 -2.22
CA THR A 18 -4.95 -10.23 -1.02
C THR A 18 -4.72 -8.81 -0.56
N ALA A 19 -4.57 -8.62 0.75
CA ALA A 19 -4.14 -7.37 1.36
C ALA A 19 -2.62 -7.27 1.38
N MET A 20 -2.08 -6.07 1.18
CA MET A 20 -0.67 -5.77 1.41
C MET A 20 -0.37 -5.87 2.90
N ASP A 21 0.47 -6.83 3.26
CA ASP A 21 0.81 -7.19 4.63
C ASP A 21 2.31 -7.07 4.85
N MET A 22 2.70 -6.73 6.08
CA MET A 22 4.08 -6.68 6.50
C MET A 22 4.39 -7.86 7.43
N VAL A 23 5.19 -8.80 6.94
CA VAL A 23 5.60 -10.00 7.68
C VAL A 23 7.11 -9.95 7.89
N GLY A 24 7.52 -9.68 9.13
CA GLY A 24 8.90 -9.30 9.42
C GLY A 24 9.25 -8.01 8.69
N ASP A 25 10.29 -8.05 7.85
CA ASP A 25 10.72 -6.92 7.01
C ASP A 25 10.27 -7.02 5.54
N SER A 26 9.43 -8.02 5.24
CA SER A 26 8.95 -8.30 3.89
C SER A 26 7.56 -7.75 3.68
N ILE A 27 7.31 -7.25 2.47
CA ILE A 27 5.97 -6.88 1.98
C ILE A 27 5.42 -8.06 1.19
N VAL A 28 4.29 -8.60 1.62
CA VAL A 28 3.66 -9.79 1.03
C VAL A 28 2.16 -9.59 0.84
N GLY A 29 1.53 -10.41 0.01
CA GLY A 29 0.08 -10.47 -0.10
C GLY A 29 -0.49 -11.57 0.79
N MET A 30 -1.34 -11.22 1.76
CA MET A 30 -2.01 -12.17 2.66
C MET A 30 -3.54 -12.01 2.60
N PRO A 31 -4.32 -13.02 3.03
CA PRO A 31 -5.77 -12.85 3.19
C PRO A 31 -6.11 -11.60 4.02
N PRO A 32 -7.12 -10.80 3.62
CA PRO A 32 -7.51 -9.62 4.39
C PRO A 32 -7.88 -9.97 5.83
N SER A 33 -7.32 -9.24 6.80
CA SER A 33 -7.55 -9.42 8.23
C SER A 33 -7.69 -8.08 8.96
N LEU A 34 -7.94 -8.09 10.26
CA LEU A 34 -7.95 -6.88 11.09
C LEU A 34 -6.56 -6.48 11.62
N SER A 35 -5.50 -7.20 11.21
CA SER A 35 -4.13 -7.00 11.69
C SER A 35 -3.61 -5.58 11.42
N GLU A 36 -2.88 -5.03 12.39
CA GLU A 36 -2.16 -3.76 12.26
C GLU A 36 -1.05 -3.84 11.20
N THR A 37 -0.52 -5.03 10.91
CA THR A 37 0.44 -5.27 9.81
C THR A 37 -0.16 -5.01 8.42
N GLN A 38 -1.50 -5.02 8.28
CA GLN A 38 -2.21 -4.72 7.03
C GLN A 38 -2.76 -3.29 6.96
N LYS A 39 -2.48 -2.46 7.98
CA LYS A 39 -2.92 -1.07 8.06
C LYS A 39 -1.78 -0.14 7.70
N TRP A 40 -2.06 0.76 6.77
CA TRP A 40 -1.09 1.66 6.18
C TRP A 40 -1.56 3.09 6.28
N GLU A 41 -0.80 3.90 6.99
CA GLU A 41 -1.03 5.32 7.08
C GLU A 41 -0.49 6.03 5.83
N ILE A 42 -1.33 6.84 5.21
CA ILE A 42 -0.97 7.72 4.09
C ILE A 42 -0.99 9.16 4.59
N GLN A 43 0.13 9.86 4.42
CA GLN A 43 0.28 11.27 4.76
C GLN A 43 1.06 12.02 3.65
N PRO A 44 0.81 13.31 3.43
CA PRO A 44 1.59 14.11 2.47
C PRO A 44 3.10 14.09 2.79
N LEU A 45 3.93 14.02 1.74
CA LEU A 45 5.39 14.15 1.81
C LEU A 45 5.89 14.86 0.55
N GLY A 46 6.14 16.17 0.66
CA GLY A 46 6.48 17.01 -0.49
C GLY A 46 5.39 16.95 -1.56
N GLU A 47 5.79 16.65 -2.81
CA GLU A 47 4.89 16.50 -3.96
C GLU A 47 4.16 15.14 -3.99
N GLY A 48 4.44 14.24 -3.05
CA GLY A 48 3.85 12.91 -3.00
C GLY A 48 3.27 12.58 -1.63
N PHE A 49 3.20 11.28 -1.34
CA PHE A 49 2.73 10.75 -0.08
C PHE A 49 3.76 9.78 0.50
N MET A 50 3.94 9.83 1.82
CA MET A 50 4.55 8.71 2.52
C MET A 50 3.48 7.66 2.84
N ILE A 51 3.90 6.40 2.84
CA ILE A 51 3.07 5.25 3.17
C ILE A 51 3.78 4.50 4.30
N ARG A 52 3.19 4.48 5.49
CA ARG A 52 3.81 3.92 6.72
C ARG A 52 2.96 2.79 7.27
N ASN A 53 3.58 1.67 7.63
CA ASN A 53 2.88 0.60 8.33
C ASN A 53 2.52 1.03 9.76
N VAL A 54 1.29 0.80 10.19
CA VAL A 54 0.82 1.23 11.51
C VAL A 54 1.51 0.45 12.64
N GLN A 55 1.79 -0.84 12.45
CA GLN A 55 2.42 -1.66 13.49
C GLN A 55 3.93 -1.39 13.63
N THR A 56 4.65 -1.43 12.51
CA THR A 56 6.13 -1.42 12.54
C THR A 56 6.72 -0.03 12.41
N GLN A 57 5.91 0.97 12.05
CA GLN A 57 6.32 2.35 11.78
C GLN A 57 7.32 2.48 10.61
N LYS A 58 7.55 1.41 9.83
CA LYS A 58 8.39 1.44 8.63
C LYS A 58 7.62 1.97 7.43
N TYR A 59 8.36 2.60 6.53
CA TYR A 59 7.84 3.21 5.31
C TYR A 59 8.00 2.28 4.11
N LEU A 60 7.01 2.31 3.22
CA LEU A 60 7.08 1.66 1.93
C LEU A 60 8.15 2.33 1.05
N SER A 61 9.04 1.56 0.46
CA SER A 61 10.08 2.02 -0.45
C SER A 61 10.38 0.97 -1.53
N ILE A 62 11.34 1.26 -2.40
CA ILE A 62 11.79 0.36 -3.47
C ILE A 62 13.25 -0.01 -3.24
N LYS A 63 13.58 -1.29 -3.37
CA LYS A 63 14.95 -1.77 -3.13
C LYS A 63 15.96 -1.22 -4.14
N ALA A 64 15.52 -0.94 -5.37
CA ALA A 64 16.34 -0.46 -6.47
C ALA A 64 15.47 0.13 -7.59
N LEU A 65 16.09 0.85 -8.53
CA LEU A 65 15.40 1.54 -9.63
C LEU A 65 15.38 0.70 -10.91
N PHE A 66 14.68 -0.45 -10.89
CA PHE A 66 14.42 -1.25 -12.09
C PHE A 66 13.04 -1.93 -12.02
N ARG A 67 12.52 -2.37 -13.16
CA ARG A 67 11.10 -2.76 -13.35
C ARG A 67 10.58 -3.81 -12.36
N THR A 68 11.41 -4.77 -11.97
CA THR A 68 11.05 -5.89 -11.09
C THR A 68 11.60 -5.74 -9.68
N ALA A 69 12.08 -4.55 -9.32
CA ALA A 69 12.59 -4.30 -7.98
C ALA A 69 11.48 -4.50 -6.95
N ALA A 70 11.82 -5.19 -5.87
CA ALA A 70 10.88 -5.44 -4.78
C ALA A 70 10.52 -4.13 -4.07
N VAL A 71 9.25 -4.04 -3.69
CA VAL A 71 8.78 -3.10 -2.67
C VAL A 71 9.23 -3.63 -1.31
N ILE A 72 9.79 -2.74 -0.49
CA ILE A 72 10.38 -3.07 0.81
C ILE A 72 9.89 -2.11 1.89
N ALA A 73 10.04 -2.52 3.15
CA ALA A 73 9.86 -1.65 4.30
C ALA A 73 11.22 -1.08 4.77
N THR A 74 11.30 0.22 5.02
CA THR A 74 12.53 0.87 5.51
C THR A 74 12.24 1.89 6.60
N SER A 75 13.27 2.33 7.32
CA SER A 75 13.13 3.40 8.33
C SER A 75 13.06 4.81 7.73
N TYR A 76 13.24 4.95 6.41
CA TYR A 76 13.29 6.25 5.73
C TYR A 76 12.09 6.43 4.80
N PRO A 77 11.39 7.57 4.87
CA PRO A 77 10.23 7.80 4.04
C PRO A 77 10.62 7.94 2.56
N THR A 78 9.75 7.46 1.69
CA THR A 78 9.85 7.63 0.23
C THR A 78 8.59 8.33 -0.25
N ALA A 79 8.72 9.33 -1.11
CA ALA A 79 7.57 10.02 -1.70
C ALA A 79 6.98 9.17 -2.84
N TRP A 80 5.75 8.72 -2.66
CA TRP A 80 4.98 7.99 -3.66
C TRP A 80 3.98 8.91 -4.33
N HIS A 81 3.90 8.83 -5.66
CA HIS A 81 2.82 9.44 -6.42
C HIS A 81 1.66 8.43 -6.54
N ILE A 82 0.47 8.81 -6.09
CA ILE A 82 -0.72 7.93 -6.09
C ILE A 82 -1.72 8.43 -7.13
N ASN A 83 -1.90 7.63 -8.18
CA ASN A 83 -2.89 7.89 -9.23
C ASN A 83 -4.22 7.20 -8.91
N ARG A 84 -5.33 7.94 -8.97
CA ARG A 84 -6.67 7.35 -8.96
C ARG A 84 -7.05 6.99 -10.39
N VAL A 85 -7.33 5.71 -10.61
CA VAL A 85 -7.81 5.19 -11.89
C VAL A 85 -9.26 4.73 -11.70
N TYR A 86 -10.16 5.25 -12.52
CA TYR A 86 -11.53 4.76 -12.61
C TYR A 86 -11.56 3.62 -13.60
N LEU A 87 -12.04 2.46 -13.16
CA LEU A 87 -12.29 1.33 -14.04
C LEU A 87 -13.79 1.29 -14.31
N PRO A 88 -14.24 1.42 -15.57
CA PRO A 88 -15.63 1.14 -15.91
C PRO A 88 -15.93 -0.32 -15.53
N ASP A 89 -17.10 -0.55 -14.93
CA ASP A 89 -17.46 -1.84 -14.33
C ASP A 89 -17.43 -2.98 -15.36
N GLU A 90 -16.33 -3.72 -15.39
CA GLU A 90 -16.29 -5.09 -15.88
C GLU A 90 -16.09 -6.02 -14.67
N ASN A 91 -17.19 -6.66 -14.28
CA ASN A 91 -17.26 -7.91 -13.51
C ASN A 91 -16.51 -7.93 -12.17
N ALA A 92 -16.93 -7.08 -11.24
CA ALA A 92 -16.64 -7.26 -9.81
C ALA A 92 -17.44 -8.46 -9.24
N VAL A 93 -17.14 -9.68 -9.69
CA VAL A 93 -17.50 -10.89 -8.93
C VAL A 93 -16.42 -11.08 -7.89
N PHE A 94 -16.64 -10.52 -6.71
CA PHE A 94 -15.89 -10.89 -5.52
C PHE A 94 -16.43 -12.25 -5.07
N HIS A 95 -15.61 -13.30 -5.15
CA HIS A 95 -15.92 -14.56 -4.49
C HIS A 95 -15.63 -14.39 -2.99
N GLU A 96 -16.67 -14.61 -2.17
CA GLU A 96 -16.62 -14.64 -0.71
C GLU A 96 -15.73 -15.77 -0.16
#